data_AF-A0AAV9W7I5-F1
#
_entry.id   AF-A0AAV9W7I5-F1
#
_cell.length_a   1.000
_cell.length_b   1.000
_cell.length_c   1.000
_cell.angle_alpha   90.00
_cell.angle_beta   90.00
_cell.angle_gamma   90.00
#
_symmetry.space_group_name_H-M   'P 1'
#
loop_
_entity.id
_entity.type
_entity.pdbx_description
1 polymer ?
#
loop_
_entity_poly.entity_id
_entity_poly.type
_entity_poly.pdbx_seq_one_letter_code
_entity_poly.pdbx_strand_id
1 'polypeptide(L)'
;MTWGATAKEKADSNFWIEVPRILKTFKWMYLTMGSIAVFMIYCGCFAPPDWRINDFTAIVPLSTVVAGHLLLPFALNPSLMVFNY
;
A
#
# COMPACT_ATOMS: atom_id res chain seq x y z
N MET A 1 -24.72 27.17 7.68
CA MET A 1 -25.38 26.00 7.06
C MET A 1 -25.59 26.31 5.58
N THR A 2 -24.52 26.26 4.78
CA THR A 2 -24.65 26.23 3.33
C THR A 2 -24.41 24.78 2.93
N TRP A 3 -25.45 24.16 2.38
CA TRP A 3 -25.34 22.83 1.79
C TRP A 3 -24.55 23.04 0.51
N GLY A 4 -23.22 22.92 0.62
CA GLY A 4 -22.32 22.97 -0.51
C GLY A 4 -22.69 21.83 -1.43
N ALA A 5 -23.46 22.14 -2.48
CA ALA A 5 -23.81 21.23 -3.54
C ALA A 5 -22.56 20.45 -3.93
N THR A 6 -22.67 19.12 -3.88
CA THR A 6 -21.58 18.21 -4.17
C THR A 6 -21.09 18.52 -5.58
N ALA A 7 -19.99 19.27 -5.67
CA ALA A 7 -19.27 19.46 -6.91
C ALA A 7 -18.70 18.09 -7.31
N LYS A 8 -19.56 17.26 -7.90
CA LYS A 8 -19.18 16.08 -8.67
C LYS A 8 -18.65 16.56 -10.02
N GLU A 9 -17.67 17.46 -10.00
CA GLU A 9 -16.76 17.56 -11.13
C GLU A 9 -15.78 16.42 -10.93
N LYS A 10 -16.14 15.25 -11.45
CA LYS A 10 -15.18 14.17 -11.66
C LYS A 10 -14.13 14.76 -12.60
N ALA A 11 -13.04 15.28 -12.03
CA ALA A 11 -11.90 15.67 -12.82
C ALA A 11 -11.47 14.41 -13.60
N ASP A 12 -11.38 14.52 -14.92
CA ASP A 12 -10.88 13.44 -15.76
C ASP A 12 -9.52 13.00 -15.23
N SER A 13 -9.53 11.86 -14.56
CA SER A 13 -8.39 11.26 -13.89
C SER A 13 -8.20 9.91 -14.53
N ASN A 14 -7.08 9.79 -15.23
CA ASN A 14 -6.67 8.54 -15.86
C ASN A 14 -5.83 7.73 -14.89
N PHE A 15 -5.71 6.44 -15.15
CA PHE A 15 -4.87 5.50 -14.39
C PHE A 15 -3.47 6.08 -14.10
N TRP A 16 -2.84 6.66 -15.13
CA TRP A 16 -1.49 7.22 -15.05
C TRP A 16 -1.36 8.51 -14.23
N ILE A 17 -2.45 9.25 -14.01
CA ILE A 17 -2.45 10.45 -13.16
C ILE A 17 -2.66 10.05 -11.70
N GLU A 18 -3.48 9.03 -11.46
CA GLU A 18 -3.89 8.64 -10.12
C GLU A 18 -2.83 7.77 -9.43
N VAL A 19 -2.10 6.90 -10.15
CA VAL A 19 -0.97 6.12 -9.58
C VAL A 19 0.09 7.01 -8.89
N PRO A 20 0.70 8.01 -9.54
CA PRO A 20 1.70 8.85 -8.88
C PRO A 20 1.10 9.72 -7.76
N ARG A 21 -0.19 10.05 -7.84
CA ARG A 21 -0.92 10.74 -6.77
C ARG A 21 -1.04 9.85 -5.53
N ILE A 22 -1.48 8.61 -5.69
CA ILE A 22 -1.57 7.62 -4.61
C ILE A 22 -0.22 7.44 -3.93
N LEU A 23 0.85 7.24 -4.70
CA LEU A 23 2.19 7.05 -4.15
C LEU A 23 2.65 8.27 -3.33
N LYS A 24 2.32 9.49 -3.76
CA LYS A 24 2.66 10.72 -3.02
C LYS A 24 1.81 10.89 -1.75
N THR A 25 0.52 10.59 -1.83
CA THR A 25 -0.42 10.72 -0.70
C THR A 25 -0.07 9.72 0.41
N PHE A 26 0.19 8.46 0.05
CA PHE A 26 0.46 7.38 1.00
C PHE A 26 1.95 7.09 1.19
N LYS A 27 2.84 8.03 0.84
CA LYS A 27 4.31 7.83 0.90
C LYS A 27 4.83 7.30 2.24
N TRP A 28 4.23 7.74 3.34
CA TRP A 28 4.62 7.33 4.71
C TRP A 28 4.18 5.90 5.03
N MET A 29 3.01 5.49 4.54
CA MET A 29 2.56 4.10 4.64
C MET A 29 3.50 3.19 3.85
N TYR A 30 3.82 3.55 2.60
CA TYR A 30 4.78 2.78 1.79
C TYR A 30 6.17 2.70 2.42
N LEU A 31 6.65 3.79 3.01
CA LEU A 31 7.92 3.80 3.73
C LEU A 31 7.91 2.86 4.95
N THR A 32 6.81 2.89 5.71
CA THR A 32 6.67 2.05 6.93
C THR A 32 6.56 0.58 6.55
N MET A 33 5.69 0.24 5.60
CA MET A 33 5.52 -1.13 5.11
C MET A 33 6.79 -1.67 4.46
N GLY A 34 7.51 -0.83 3.69
CA GLY A 34 8.80 -1.16 3.10
C GLY A 34 9.87 -1.45 4.17
N SER A 35 9.93 -0.63 5.22
CA SER A 35 10.84 -0.85 6.35
C SER A 35 10.57 -2.18 7.05
N ILE A 36 9.29 -2.52 7.28
CA ILE A 36 8.90 -3.80 7.89
C ILE A 36 9.29 -4.97 6.97
N ALA A 37 9.02 -4.88 5.66
CA ALA A 37 9.40 -5.92 4.71
C ALA A 37 10.92 -6.15 4.67
N VAL A 38 11.71 -5.08 4.69
CA VAL A 38 13.19 -5.17 4.77
C VAL A 38 13.62 -5.86 6.07
N PHE A 39 12.98 -5.52 7.20
CA PHE A 39 13.28 -6.15 8.47
C PHE A 39 12.94 -7.64 8.49
N MET A 40 11.83 -8.05 7.85
CA MET A 40 11.50 -9.47 7.69
C MET A 40 12.59 -10.23 6.92
N ILE A 41 13.09 -9.66 5.81
CA ILE A 41 14.18 -10.25 5.02
C ILE A 41 15.47 -10.33 5.85
N TYR A 42 15.76 -9.28 6.64
CA TYR A 42 16.91 -9.28 7.55
C TYR A 42 16.82 -10.42 8.58
N CYS A 43 15.67 -10.56 9.26
CA CYS A 43 15.44 -11.63 10.24
C CYS A 43 15.48 -13.03 9.62
N GLY A 44 15.10 -13.21 8.36
CA GLY A 44 15.17 -14.50 7.68
C GLY A 44 16.58 -14.89 7.27
N CYS A 45 17.33 -13.97 6.65
CA CYS A 45 18.60 -14.30 6.00
C CYS A 45 19.85 -13.91 6.80
N PHE A 46 19.84 -12.77 7.49
CA PHE A 46 21.05 -12.11 8.01
C PHE A 46 21.14 -12.07 9.53
N ALA A 47 20.04 -12.28 10.25
CA ALA A 47 20.04 -12.30 11.71
C ALA A 47 20.90 -13.46 12.26
N PRO A 48 21.46 -13.31 13.48
CA PRO A 48 22.13 -14.38 14.22
C PRO A 48 21.20 -15.59 14.40
N PRO A 49 21.74 -16.82 14.55
CA PRO A 49 20.94 -18.05 14.63
C PRO A 49 19.78 -17.99 15.65
N ASP A 50 20.01 -17.41 16.82
CA ASP A 50 19.01 -17.31 17.89
C ASP A 50 17.88 -16.29 17.59
N TRP A 51 18.10 -15.38 16.65
CA TRP A 51 17.16 -14.32 16.26
C TRP A 51 16.55 -14.54 14.88
N ARG A 52 16.87 -15.67 14.24
CA ARG A 52 16.36 -15.98 12.91
C ARG A 52 14.90 -16.41 12.98
N ILE A 53 14.08 -15.77 12.16
CA ILE A 53 12.65 -16.10 12.03
C ILE A 53 12.46 -16.81 10.70
N ASN A 54 12.41 -18.14 10.73
CA ASN A 54 12.16 -18.98 9.55
C ASN A 54 10.83 -19.75 9.62
N ASP A 55 10.08 -19.59 10.71
CA ASP A 55 8.80 -20.27 10.87
C ASP A 55 7.71 -19.65 9.98
N PHE A 56 7.09 -20.52 9.18
CA PHE A 56 6.00 -20.17 8.28
C PHE A 56 4.84 -19.47 9.00
N THR A 57 4.54 -19.91 10.23
CA THR A 57 3.47 -19.37 11.07
C THR A 57 3.68 -17.90 11.45
N ALA A 58 4.93 -17.42 11.48
CA ALA A 58 5.26 -16.03 11.75
C ALA A 58 5.35 -15.20 10.45
N ILE A 59 5.96 -15.75 9.41
CA ILE A 59 6.23 -15.02 8.16
C ILE A 59 4.94 -14.74 7.37
N VAL A 60 4.06 -15.74 7.23
CA VAL A 60 2.88 -15.67 6.37
C VAL A 60 1.86 -14.63 6.82
N PRO A 61 1.39 -14.61 8.09
CA PRO A 61 0.41 -13.61 8.50
C PRO A 61 0.98 -12.19 8.35
N LEU A 62 2.24 -11.97 8.73
CA LEU A 62 2.86 -10.64 8.62
C LEU A 62 3.02 -10.21 7.16
N SER A 63 3.48 -11.10 6.28
CA SER A 63 3.60 -10.80 4.84
C SER A 63 2.25 -10.50 4.20
N THR A 64 1.19 -11.20 4.59
CA THR A 64 -0.18 -10.97 4.11
C THR A 64 -0.69 -9.60 4.54
N VAL A 65 -0.43 -9.21 5.79
CA VAL A 65 -0.78 -7.87 6.30
C VAL A 65 -0.03 -6.78 5.52
N VAL A 66 1.29 -6.93 5.33
CA VAL A 66 2.10 -5.97 4.57
C VAL A 66 1.61 -5.86 3.12
N ALA A 67 1.39 -6.99 2.45
CA ALA A 67 0.87 -7.01 1.08
C ALA A 67 -0.52 -6.35 0.99
N GLY A 68 -1.40 -6.63 1.95
CA GLY A 68 -2.71 -6.00 2.04
C GLY A 68 -2.61 -4.47 2.14
N HIS A 69 -1.76 -3.95 3.03
CA HIS A 69 -1.58 -2.50 3.19
C HIS A 69 -1.03 -1.83 1.94
N LEU A 70 -0.12 -2.49 1.22
CA LEU A 70 0.40 -1.98 -0.05
C LEU A 70 -0.66 -1.96 -1.16
N LEU A 71 -1.57 -2.94 -1.16
CA LEU A 71 -2.58 -3.13 -2.19
C LEU A 71 -3.86 -2.28 -1.97
N LEU A 72 -4.24 -2.03 -0.72
CA LEU A 72 -5.42 -1.26 -0.33
C LEU A 72 -5.63 0.05 -1.14
N PRO A 73 -4.65 0.96 -1.23
CA PRO A 73 -4.87 2.23 -1.94
C PRO A 73 -5.03 2.07 -3.45
N PHE A 74 -4.60 0.95 -4.03
CA PHE A 74 -4.84 0.63 -5.43
C PHE A 74 -6.19 -0.04 -5.65
N ALA A 75 -6.52 -1.05 -4.82
CA ALA A 75 -7.76 -1.80 -4.99
C ALA A 75 -9.02 -1.01 -4.63
N LEU A 76 -8.93 -0.09 -3.68
CA LEU A 76 -10.07 0.72 -3.24
C LEU A 76 -10.20 2.06 -3.99
N ASN A 77 -9.33 2.36 -4.97
CA ASN A 77 -9.44 3.60 -5.72
C ASN A 77 -10.31 3.40 -6.99
N PRO A 78 -11.57 3.87 -7.01
CA PRO A 78 -12.46 3.69 -8.16
C PRO A 78 -11.97 4.43 -9.42
N SER A 79 -11.17 5.49 -9.27
CA SER A 79 -10.58 6.21 -10.40
C SER A 79 -9.54 5.39 -11.16
N LEU A 80 -8.93 4.37 -10.54
CA LEU A 80 -8.07 3.40 -11.24
C LEU A 80 -8.86 2.33 -12.00
N MET A 81 -10.14 2.15 -11.69
CA MET A 81 -11.00 1.08 -12.23
C MET A 81 -11.80 1.54 -13.46
N VAL A 82 -11.84 2.85 -13.72
CA VAL A 82 -12.48 3.44 -14.90
C VAL A 82 -11.40 3.72 -15.95
N PHE A 83 -11.28 2.84 -16.93
CA PHE A 83 -10.46 3.07 -18.11
C PHE A 83 -11.25 3.93 -19.11
N ASN A 84 -11.21 5.25 -18.94
CA ASN A 84 -11.55 6.16 -20.02
C ASN A 84 -10.27 6.44 -20.83
N TYR A 85 -10.31 6.13 -22.12
CA TYR A 85 -9.23 6.38 -23.08
C TYR A 85 -9.58 7.61 -23.92
#